data_AF-A0A0D3J9D0-F1
#
_entry.id   AF-A0A0D3J9D0-F1
#
_cell.length_a   1.000
_cell.length_b   1.000
_cell.length_c   1.000
_cell.angle_alpha   90.00
_cell.angle_beta   90.00
_cell.angle_gamma   90.00
#
_symmetry.space_group_name_H-M   'P 1'
#
loop_
_entity.id
_entity.type
_entity.pdbx_description
1 polymer ?
#
loop_
_entity_poly.entity_id
_entity_poly.type
_entity_poly.pdbx_seq_one_letter_code
_entity_poly.pdbx_strand_id
1 'polypeptide(L)'
;LGNYLRIFGLEYGLRIFGLGNCLRIFGLIVRIFGLGNCLRIFGLGNCLRIFGLGYGLRIFGSGNCLRIFVLGNCLRIFGLGNCLRIFGLG
;
A
#
# COMPACT_ATOMS: atom_id res chain seq x y z
N LEU A 1 10.14 19.79 10.05
CA LEU A 1 10.82 18.58 9.53
C LEU A 1 9.78 17.64 8.95
N GLY A 2 9.62 17.58 7.63
CA GLY A 2 8.76 16.59 6.99
C GLY A 2 9.50 15.28 6.83
N ASN A 3 9.20 14.27 7.64
CA ASN A 3 9.81 12.95 7.52
C ASN A 3 9.22 12.23 6.30
N TYR A 4 9.95 12.27 5.18
CA TYR A 4 9.67 11.51 3.97
C TYR A 4 10.44 10.19 4.02
N LEU A 5 9.72 9.07 3.98
CA LEU A 5 10.29 7.74 4.05
C LEU A 5 10.02 6.98 2.74
N ARG A 6 11.07 6.45 2.12
CA ARG A 6 10.98 5.61 0.92
C ARG A 6 11.50 4.22 1.24
N ILE A 7 10.71 3.20 0.91
CA ILE A 7 11.05 1.80 1.16
C ILE A 7 10.90 1.02 -0.14
N PHE A 8 11.92 0.23 -0.48
CA PHE A 8 11.95 -0.65 -1.64
C PHE A 8 12.15 -2.10 -1.18
N GLY A 9 11.32 -3.02 -1.67
CA GLY A 9 11.46 -4.46 -1.40
C GLY A 9 11.30 -5.27 -2.68
N LEU A 10 12.37 -5.90 -3.16
CA LEU A 10 12.37 -6.61 -4.46
C LEU A 10 12.26 -8.14 -4.32
N GLU A 11 12.31 -8.67 -3.10
CA GLU A 11 12.17 -10.11 -2.86
C GLU A 11 10.73 -10.54 -2.60
N TYR A 12 10.41 -11.72 -3.13
CA TYR A 12 9.17 -12.42 -2.85
C TYR A 12 9.05 -12.75 -1.36
N GLY A 13 7.90 -12.43 -0.77
CA GLY A 13 7.60 -12.77 0.62
C GLY A 13 7.94 -11.68 1.65
N LEU A 14 8.54 -10.56 1.22
CA LEU A 14 8.83 -9.45 2.12
C LEU A 14 7.57 -8.90 2.79
N ARG A 15 7.77 -8.30 3.96
CA ARG A 15 6.77 -7.52 4.69
C ARG A 15 7.35 -6.15 4.95
N ILE A 16 6.64 -5.11 4.55
CA ILE A 16 7.09 -3.72 4.75
C ILE A 16 6.16 -3.04 5.74
N PHE A 17 6.78 -2.40 6.74
CA PHE A 17 6.11 -1.51 7.68
C PHE A 17 6.76 -0.12 7.56
N GLY A 18 5.94 0.90 7.29
CA GLY A 18 6.40 2.28 7.22
C GLY A 18 5.53 3.19 8.08
N LEU A 19 6.18 4.08 8.83
CA LEU A 19 5.52 5.10 9.65
C LEU A 19 6.17 6.46 9.42
N GLY A 20 5.38 7.48 9.11
CA GLY A 20 5.87 8.83 8.86
C GLY A 20 4.86 9.71 8.14
N ASN A 21 5.11 11.02 8.08
CA ASN A 21 4.17 11.96 7.45
C ASN A 21 3.95 11.65 5.97
N CYS A 22 5.01 11.28 5.25
CA CYS A 22 4.94 10.97 3.84
C CYS A 22 5.69 9.67 3.55
N LEU A 23 4.95 8.65 3.13
CA LEU A 23 5.47 7.30 2.90
C LEU A 23 5.32 6.90 1.45
N ARG A 24 6.40 6.37 0.87
CA ARG A 24 6.38 5.76 -0.45
C ARG A 24 6.98 4.38 -0.41
N ILE A 25 6.16 3.38 -0.74
CA ILE A 25 6.54 1.97 -0.68
C ILE A 25 6.42 1.38 -2.08
N PHE A 26 7.47 0.69 -2.55
CA PHE A 26 7.49 -0.02 -3.82
C PHE A 26 8.02 -1.43 -3.63
N GLY A 27 7.38 -2.44 -4.22
CA GLY A 27 8.03 -3.74 -4.33
C GLY A 27 7.19 -4.95 -4.74
N LEU A 28 7.89 -6.08 -4.89
CA LEU A 28 7.37 -7.41 -5.20
C LEU A 28 6.99 -8.15 -3.91
N ILE A 29 5.98 -7.67 -3.20
CA ILE A 29 5.81 -7.90 -1.75
C ILE A 29 4.49 -8.64 -1.47
N VAL A 30 4.43 -9.38 -0.37
CA VAL A 30 3.18 -10.06 0.05
C VAL A 30 2.34 -9.18 0.98
N ARG A 31 2.96 -8.40 1.88
CA ARG A 31 2.24 -7.53 2.81
C ARG A 31 2.89 -6.15 2.98
N ILE A 32 2.08 -5.11 2.87
CA ILE A 32 2.50 -3.73 3.08
C ILE A 32 1.59 -3.08 4.12
N PHE A 33 2.20 -2.46 5.13
CA PHE A 33 1.52 -1.66 6.13
C PHE A 33 2.12 -0.26 6.18
N GLY A 34 1.28 0.77 6.01
CA GLY A 34 1.70 2.16 6.03
C GLY A 34 0.80 3.02 6.91
N LEU A 35 1.41 3.87 7.74
CA LEU A 35 0.74 4.86 8.58
C LEU A 35 1.32 6.26 8.36
N GLY A 36 0.50 7.22 7.95
CA GLY A 36 0.99 8.56 7.65
C GLY A 36 -0.03 9.49 7.02
N ASN A 37 0.25 10.80 7.00
CA ASN A 37 -0.65 11.77 6.36
C ASN A 37 -0.77 11.54 4.85
N CYS A 38 0.33 11.21 4.17
CA CYS A 38 0.36 10.94 2.74
C CYS A 38 1.06 9.60 2.48
N LEU A 39 0.33 8.65 1.89
CA LEU A 39 0.79 7.29 1.69
C LEU A 39 0.65 6.91 0.22
N ARG A 40 1.76 6.50 -0.39
CA ARG A 40 1.79 6.03 -1.77
C ARG A 40 2.40 4.64 -1.85
N ILE A 41 1.57 3.66 -2.16
CA ILE A 41 1.97 2.24 -2.15
C ILE A 41 1.86 1.69 -3.56
N PHE A 42 2.92 1.05 -4.02
CA PHE A 42 2.97 0.27 -5.26
C PHE A 42 3.43 -1.15 -4.93
N GLY A 43 2.54 -2.13 -5.15
CA GLY A 43 2.82 -3.54 -4.93
C GLY A 43 2.59 -4.36 -6.18
N LEU A 44 3.51 -5.28 -6.46
CA LEU A 44 3.36 -6.31 -7.50
C LEU A 44 3.54 -7.70 -6.86
N GLY A 45 2.81 -8.72 -7.32
CA GLY A 45 3.03 -10.11 -6.88
C GLY A 45 1.76 -10.94 -6.78
N ASN A 46 1.91 -12.26 -6.64
CA ASN A 46 0.79 -13.20 -6.71
C ASN A 46 -0.28 -12.97 -5.63
N CYS A 47 0.13 -12.64 -4.41
CA CYS A 47 -0.78 -12.44 -3.27
C CYS A 47 -0.39 -11.16 -2.52
N LEU A 48 -1.02 -10.05 -2.88
CA LEU A 48 -0.77 -8.73 -2.29
C LEU A 48 -1.81 -8.39 -1.22
N ARG A 49 -1.32 -8.00 -0.05
CA ARG A 49 -2.15 -7.43 1.02
C ARG A 49 -1.62 -6.05 1.42
N ILE A 50 -2.44 -5.03 1.22
CA ILE A 50 -2.05 -3.64 1.47
C ILE A 50 -2.96 -3.07 2.54
N PHE A 51 -2.36 -2.48 3.57
CA PHE A 51 -3.06 -1.76 4.62
C PHE A 51 -2.49 -0.35 4.73
N GLY A 52 -3.36 0.66 4.65
CA GLY A 52 -2.98 2.06 4.73
C GLY A 52 -3.90 2.86 5.65
N LEU A 53 -3.34 3.73 6.47
CA LEU A 53 -4.07 4.64 7.34
C LEU A 53 -3.50 6.06 7.18
N GLY A 54 -4.35 7.02 6.83
CA GLY A 54 -3.86 8.37 6.52
C GLY A 54 -4.83 9.31 5.83
N TYR A 55 -4.56 10.61 5.83
CA TYR A 55 -5.42 11.58 5.16
C TYR A 55 -5.45 11.43 3.63
N GLY A 56 -4.30 11.15 3.00
CA GLY A 56 -4.16 11.01 1.56
C GLY A 56 -3.50 9.69 1.18
N LEU A 57 -4.28 8.75 0.63
CA LEU A 57 -3.85 7.39 0.33
C LEU A 57 -3.94 7.12 -1.17
N ARG A 58 -2.83 6.70 -1.77
CA ARG A 58 -2.75 6.31 -3.17
C ARG A 58 -2.12 4.94 -3.31
N ILE A 59 -2.93 3.94 -3.63
CA ILE A 59 -2.52 2.54 -3.68
C ILE A 59 -2.66 2.01 -5.10
N PHE A 60 -1.59 1.38 -5.58
CA PHE A 60 -1.56 0.61 -6.81
C PHE A 60 -1.08 -0.80 -6.51
N GLY A 61 -1.88 -1.80 -6.89
CA GLY A 61 -1.56 -3.20 -6.73
C GLY A 61 -1.79 -3.97 -8.03
N SER A 62 -0.89 -4.88 -8.40
CA SER A 62 -1.15 -5.85 -9.47
C SER A 62 -0.71 -7.27 -9.11
N GLY A 63 -1.57 -8.25 -9.33
CA GLY A 63 -1.36 -9.62 -8.86
C GLY A 63 -2.58 -10.53 -9.00
N ASN A 64 -2.40 -11.85 -8.88
CA ASN A 64 -3.53 -12.79 -8.94
C ASN A 64 -4.56 -12.54 -7.83
N CYS A 65 -4.10 -12.30 -6.60
CA CYS A 65 -4.92 -12.06 -5.43
C CYS A 65 -4.52 -10.74 -4.77
N LEU A 66 -5.43 -9.78 -4.73
CA LEU A 66 -5.25 -8.44 -4.18
C LEU A 66 -6.26 -8.16 -3.08
N ARG A 67 -5.76 -7.80 -1.90
CA ARG A 67 -6.57 -7.36 -0.76
C ARG A 67 -6.07 -6.02 -0.26
N ILE A 68 -6.86 -4.98 -0.49
CA ILE A 68 -6.52 -3.61 -0.14
C ILE A 68 -7.49 -3.13 0.93
N PHE A 69 -6.95 -2.64 2.04
CA PHE A 69 -7.71 -2.04 3.13
C PHE A 69 -7.14 -0.65 3.43
N VAL A 70 -7.99 0.37 3.39
CA VAL A 70 -7.57 1.74 3.62
C VAL A 70 -8.59 2.53 4.41
N LEU A 71 -8.06 3.40 5.26
CA LEU A 71 -8.83 4.27 6.14
C LEU A 71 -8.31 5.70 6.05
N GLY A 72 -9.18 6.64 5.65
CA GLY A 72 -8.82 8.05 5.51
C GLY A 72 -9.61 8.85 4.47
N ASN A 73 -9.54 10.18 4.57
CA ASN A 73 -10.42 11.09 3.82
C ASN A 73 -10.22 11.09 2.29
N CYS A 74 -8.99 11.00 1.78
CA CYS A 74 -8.69 11.08 0.35
C CYS A 74 -8.09 9.78 -0.16
N LEU A 75 -8.94 8.86 -0.63
CA LEU A 75 -8.53 7.52 -1.09
C LEU A 75 -8.51 7.43 -2.62
N ARG A 76 -7.41 6.92 -3.17
CA ARG A 76 -7.31 6.52 -4.58
C ARG A 76 -6.67 5.14 -4.68
N ILE A 77 -7.46 4.16 -5.08
CA ILE A 77 -7.07 2.76 -5.10
C ILE A 77 -7.19 2.23 -6.52
N PHE A 78 -6.16 1.55 -7.00
CA PHE A 78 -6.16 0.86 -8.27
C PHE A 78 -5.60 -0.54 -8.08
N GLY A 79 -6.35 -1.54 -8.50
CA GLY A 79 -5.99 -2.94 -8.39
C GLY A 79 -6.25 -3.67 -9.69
N LEU A 80 -5.27 -4.46 -10.16
CA LEU A 80 -5.40 -5.32 -11.34
C LEU A 80 -5.08 -6.76 -10.97
N GLY A 81 -6.04 -7.67 -11.16
CA GLY A 81 -5.90 -9.05 -10.74
C GLY A 81 -7.15 -9.89 -10.95
N ASN A 82 -6.99 -11.21 -10.82
CA ASN A 82 -8.11 -12.16 -10.92
C ASN A 82 -9.05 -12.06 -9.71
N CYS A 83 -8.49 -11.89 -8.51
CA CYS A 83 -9.23 -11.82 -7.26
C CYS A 83 -8.94 -10.48 -6.56
N LEU A 84 -9.87 -9.53 -6.66
CA LEU A 84 -9.74 -8.19 -6.09
C LEU A 84 -10.72 -7.97 -4.94
N ARG A 85 -10.20 -7.59 -3.77
CA ARG A 85 -11.01 -7.14 -2.63
C ARG A 85 -10.49 -5.83 -2.09
N ILE A 86 -11.29 -4.78 -2.25
CA ILE A 86 -10.95 -3.42 -1.83
C ILE A 86 -11.94 -2.98 -0.77
N PHE A 87 -11.42 -2.48 0.35
CA PHE A 87 -12.20 -1.83 1.40
C PHE A 87 -11.58 -0.48 1.69
N GLY A 88 -12.37 0.58 1.51
CA GLY A 88 -12.00 1.95 1.79
C GLY A 88 -13.06 2.57 2.68
N LEU A 89 -12.64 3.27 3.73
CA LEU A 89 -13.52 4.04 4.60
C LEU A 89 -12.87 5.39 4.82
N GLY A 90 -13.57 6.47 4.50
CA GLY A 90 -13.02 7.81 4.47
C GLY A 90 -13.87 8.83 5.17
#